data_AF-A0A525I646-F1
#
_entry.id   AF-A0A525I646-F1
#
_cell.length_a   1.000
_cell.length_b   1.000
_cell.length_c   1.000
_cell.angle_alpha   90.00
_cell.angle_beta   90.00
_cell.angle_gamma   90.00
#
_symmetry.space_group_name_H-M   'P 1'
#
loop_
_entity.id
_entity.type
_entity.pdbx_description
1 polymer ?
#
loop_
_entity_poly.entity_id
_entity_poly.type
_entity_poly.pdbx_seq_one_letter_code
_entity_poly.pdbx_strand_id
1 'polypeptide(L)'
;MSESAESVWIFGGDQTLIALVFLQTADVAFTLLHSLQERHGRLWRYFGAIAGVKIPDGFGDVVFFGGLTVALWVVGLFGITGAVAWQSPLAFGCLGALVGCRLSDSLFSHVLLNRKGFRPNPGLASVPLYVIESLVLVIVFYPTMLAHSLAVLIGFVIGALAFYLVIPGLRMAGPLLFEPIQPWRKGDPQPEW
;
A
#
# COMPACT_ATOMS: atom_id res chain seq x y z
N MET A 1 -32.07 -10.89 4.85
CA MET A 1 -30.94 -10.24 4.17
C MET A 1 -31.55 -9.34 3.12
N SER A 2 -31.21 -8.05 3.11
CA SER A 2 -31.76 -7.08 2.16
C SER A 2 -31.27 -7.38 0.74
N GLU A 3 -32.10 -7.10 -0.27
CA GLU A 3 -31.81 -7.23 -1.71
C GLU A 3 -30.49 -6.54 -2.15
N SER A 4 -29.99 -5.58 -1.35
CA SER A 4 -28.69 -4.93 -1.55
C SER A 4 -27.48 -5.84 -1.34
N ALA A 5 -27.67 -7.02 -0.72
CA ALA A 5 -26.67 -8.05 -0.76
C ALA A 5 -26.48 -8.44 -2.23
N GLU A 6 -27.46 -9.10 -2.88
CA GLU A 6 -27.34 -9.85 -4.15
C GLU A 6 -26.50 -9.23 -5.29
N SER A 7 -26.32 -7.91 -5.35
CA SER A 7 -25.51 -7.21 -6.35
C SER A 7 -23.98 -7.38 -6.25
N VAL A 8 -23.43 -7.83 -5.10
CA VAL A 8 -22.00 -8.16 -4.93
C VAL A 8 -21.69 -9.63 -5.36
N TRP A 9 -22.69 -10.49 -5.57
CA TRP A 9 -22.55 -11.93 -5.28
C TRP A 9 -22.35 -12.74 -6.55
N ILE A 10 -21.09 -13.08 -6.83
CA ILE A 10 -20.73 -14.11 -7.82
C ILE A 10 -20.96 -15.53 -7.25
N PHE A 11 -21.06 -15.66 -5.92
CA PHE A 11 -21.18 -16.92 -5.20
C PHE A 11 -22.24 -16.77 -4.09
N GLY A 12 -23.04 -17.80 -3.82
CA GLY A 12 -24.13 -17.72 -2.82
C GLY A 12 -23.66 -17.39 -1.38
N GLY A 13 -24.61 -17.20 -0.46
CA GLY A 13 -24.41 -16.72 0.93
C GLY A 13 -23.17 -17.26 1.67
N ASP A 14 -23.05 -18.59 1.76
CA ASP A 14 -21.98 -19.27 2.52
C ASP A 14 -20.60 -19.14 1.84
N GLN A 15 -20.57 -19.12 0.50
CA GLN A 15 -19.34 -19.02 -0.27
C GLN A 15 -18.73 -17.61 -0.18
N THR A 16 -19.55 -16.58 0.01
CA THR A 16 -19.08 -15.20 0.17
C THR A 16 -18.38 -14.97 1.49
N LEU A 17 -18.84 -15.57 2.59
CA LEU A 17 -18.13 -15.46 3.86
C LEU A 17 -16.73 -16.08 3.75
N ILE A 18 -16.64 -17.25 3.11
CA ILE A 18 -15.36 -17.93 2.87
C ILE A 18 -14.45 -17.06 1.99
N ALA A 19 -14.97 -16.51 0.90
CA ALA A 19 -14.22 -15.62 0.01
C ALA A 19 -13.74 -14.35 0.75
N LEU A 20 -14.58 -13.75 1.58
CA LEU A 20 -14.23 -12.58 2.37
C LEU A 20 -13.11 -12.86 3.37
N VAL A 21 -13.21 -13.97 4.12
CA VAL A 21 -12.17 -14.41 5.05
C VAL A 21 -10.86 -14.66 4.29
N PHE A 22 -10.93 -15.28 3.12
CA PHE A 22 -9.76 -15.53 2.29
C PHE A 22 -9.10 -14.22 1.83
N LEU A 23 -9.88 -13.29 1.26
CA LEU A 23 -9.38 -11.99 0.79
C LEU A 23 -8.77 -11.18 1.94
N GLN A 24 -9.46 -11.12 3.09
CA GLN A 24 -8.97 -10.39 4.25
C GLN A 24 -7.68 -11.00 4.82
N THR A 25 -7.60 -12.33 4.86
CA THR A 25 -6.41 -13.04 5.34
C THR A 25 -5.23 -12.83 4.38
N ALA A 26 -5.49 -12.90 3.07
CA ALA A 26 -4.49 -12.63 2.05
C ALA A 26 -3.94 -11.19 2.16
N ASP A 27 -4.82 -10.20 2.36
CA ASP A 27 -4.45 -8.80 2.55
C ASP A 27 -3.55 -8.58 3.76
N VAL A 28 -3.92 -9.16 4.91
CA VAL A 28 -3.10 -9.10 6.11
C VAL A 28 -1.73 -9.76 5.87
N ALA A 29 -1.71 -10.95 5.28
CA ALA A 29 -0.51 -11.73 5.05
C ALA A 29 0.44 -11.06 4.03
N PHE A 30 -0.08 -10.56 2.92
CA PHE A 30 0.71 -9.88 1.89
C PHE A 30 1.26 -8.55 2.40
N THR A 31 0.47 -7.76 3.14
CA THR A 31 0.98 -6.56 3.82
C THR A 31 2.13 -6.93 4.75
N LEU A 32 1.95 -7.95 5.61
CA LEU A 32 2.96 -8.33 6.57
C LEU A 32 4.24 -8.81 5.89
N LEU A 33 4.12 -9.69 4.89
CA LEU A 33 5.25 -10.22 4.13
C LEU A 33 6.04 -9.08 3.49
N HIS A 34 5.35 -8.17 2.81
CA HIS A 34 5.96 -7.03 2.16
C HIS A 34 6.66 -6.10 3.17
N SER A 35 5.96 -5.70 4.25
CA SER A 35 6.54 -4.86 5.29
C SER A 35 7.74 -5.52 5.98
N LEU A 36 7.75 -6.84 6.17
CA LEU A 36 8.90 -7.57 6.70
C LEU A 36 10.10 -7.54 5.75
N GLN A 37 9.88 -7.67 4.44
CA GLN A 37 10.94 -7.53 3.43
C GLN A 37 11.53 -6.11 3.45
N GLU A 38 10.68 -5.10 3.46
CA GLU A 38 11.09 -3.69 3.52
C GLU A 38 11.84 -3.35 4.81
N ARG A 39 11.39 -3.91 5.94
CA ARG A 39 12.09 -3.76 7.22
C ARG A 39 13.46 -4.41 7.20
N HIS A 40 13.55 -5.64 6.69
CA HIS A 40 14.83 -6.35 6.58
C HIS A 40 15.84 -5.56 5.73
N GLY A 41 15.39 -4.98 4.62
CA GLY A 41 16.21 -4.13 3.77
C GLY A 41 16.23 -2.64 4.13
N ARG A 42 15.67 -2.25 5.28
CA ARG A 42 15.64 -0.88 5.81
C ARG A 42 15.19 0.16 4.78
N LEU A 43 14.01 -0.03 4.20
CA LEU A 43 13.47 0.83 3.13
C LEU A 43 13.48 2.33 3.48
N TRP A 44 13.26 2.70 4.74
CA TRP A 44 13.34 4.11 5.15
C TRP A 44 14.72 4.72 4.88
N ARG A 45 15.82 3.98 5.07
CA ARG A 45 17.17 4.44 4.71
C ARG A 45 17.32 4.53 3.20
N TYR A 46 16.76 3.59 2.46
CA TYR A 46 16.74 3.62 0.99
C TYR A 46 16.06 4.89 0.46
N PHE A 47 14.89 5.24 0.99
CA PHE A 47 14.20 6.48 0.63
C PHE A 47 14.92 7.73 1.13
N GLY A 48 15.40 7.72 2.38
CA GLY A 48 16.17 8.81 2.95
C GLY A 48 17.40 9.13 2.11
N ALA A 49 18.16 8.11 1.72
CA ALA A 49 19.34 8.25 0.87
C ALA A 49 18.99 8.91 -0.48
N ILE A 50 17.89 8.51 -1.13
CA ILE A 50 17.42 9.13 -2.39
C ILE A 50 16.95 10.58 -2.18
N ALA A 51 16.37 10.86 -1.02
CA ALA A 51 15.86 12.18 -0.65
C ALA A 51 16.96 13.13 -0.12
N GLY A 52 18.13 12.61 0.26
CA GLY A 52 19.21 13.41 0.86
C GLY A 52 19.07 13.61 2.36
N VAL A 53 18.46 12.66 3.08
CA VAL A 53 18.29 12.71 4.54
C VAL A 53 18.58 11.37 5.20
N LYS A 54 19.10 11.41 6.43
CA LYS A 54 19.39 10.21 7.23
C LYS A 54 18.27 9.94 8.23
N ILE A 55 17.42 8.97 7.91
CA ILE A 55 16.29 8.55 8.75
C ILE A 55 16.78 7.54 9.81
N PRO A 56 16.61 7.81 11.13
CA PRO A 56 17.00 6.88 12.18
C PRO A 56 16.19 5.58 12.15
N ASP A 57 16.82 4.45 12.50
CA ASP A 57 16.14 3.14 12.49
C ASP A 57 14.95 3.06 13.42
N GLY A 58 15.04 3.65 14.62
CA GLY A 58 13.89 3.68 15.53
C GLY A 58 12.67 4.38 14.92
N PHE A 59 12.89 5.44 14.13
CA PHE A 59 11.81 6.10 13.40
C PHE A 59 11.30 5.22 12.26
N GLY A 60 12.21 4.60 11.50
CA GLY A 60 11.88 3.66 10.44
C GLY A 60 11.03 2.47 10.91
N ASP A 61 11.45 1.80 11.97
CA ASP A 61 10.76 0.65 12.55
C ASP A 61 9.36 1.02 13.08
N VAL A 62 9.23 2.18 13.74
CA VAL A 62 7.95 2.58 14.33
C VAL A 62 6.99 3.13 13.27
N VAL A 63 7.44 4.04 12.41
CA VAL A 63 6.58 4.78 11.49
C VAL A 63 6.43 4.07 10.15
N PHE A 64 7.55 3.74 9.49
CA PHE A 64 7.51 3.11 8.17
C PHE A 64 7.09 1.66 8.23
N PHE A 65 7.57 0.89 9.22
CA PHE A 65 7.13 -0.49 9.39
C PHE A 65 5.83 -0.54 10.20
N GLY A 66 5.87 -0.28 11.50
CA GLY A 66 4.70 -0.47 12.38
C GLY A 66 3.48 0.35 11.96
N GLY A 67 3.66 1.67 11.81
CA GLY A 67 2.59 2.61 11.49
C GLY A 67 1.93 2.30 10.15
N LEU A 68 2.72 2.12 9.09
CA LEU A 68 2.18 1.84 7.75
C LEU A 68 1.51 0.46 7.67
N THR A 69 2.11 -0.58 8.26
CA THR A 69 1.49 -1.92 8.29
C THR A 69 0.13 -1.88 8.97
N VAL A 70 0.03 -1.26 10.15
CA VAL A 70 -1.24 -1.16 10.88
C VAL A 70 -2.24 -0.29 10.11
N ALA A 71 -1.82 0.83 9.53
CA ALA A 71 -2.70 1.67 8.74
C ALA A 71 -3.27 0.93 7.53
N LEU A 72 -2.44 0.18 6.80
CA LEU A 72 -2.87 -0.62 5.65
C LEU A 72 -3.80 -1.76 6.07
N TRP A 73 -3.55 -2.44 7.19
CA TRP A 73 -4.48 -3.43 7.73
C TRP A 73 -5.83 -2.83 8.12
N VAL A 74 -5.85 -1.65 8.73
CA VAL A 74 -7.11 -0.95 9.06
C VAL A 74 -7.85 -0.57 7.78
N VAL A 75 -7.17 0.03 6.80
CA VAL A 75 -7.77 0.34 5.49
C VAL A 75 -8.27 -0.92 4.80
N GLY A 76 -7.51 -2.01 4.85
CA GLY A 76 -7.87 -3.33 4.32
C GLY A 76 -9.13 -3.89 4.97
N LEU A 77 -9.18 -3.88 6.30
CA LEU A 77 -10.35 -4.31 7.07
C LEU A 77 -11.60 -3.52 6.69
N PHE A 78 -11.51 -2.19 6.69
CA PHE A 78 -12.65 -1.33 6.36
C PHE A 78 -13.04 -1.43 4.89
N GLY A 79 -12.07 -1.63 3.99
CA GLY A 79 -12.30 -1.78 2.56
C GLY A 79 -12.98 -3.10 2.21
N ILE A 80 -12.34 -4.22 2.56
CA ILE A 80 -12.79 -5.56 2.17
C ILE A 80 -14.03 -5.98 2.97
N THR A 81 -13.95 -5.92 4.30
CA THR A 81 -15.10 -6.30 5.15
C THR A 81 -16.25 -5.31 5.00
N GLY A 82 -15.93 -4.02 4.94
CA GLY A 82 -16.95 -2.97 4.85
C GLY A 82 -17.69 -2.94 3.52
N ALA A 83 -17.02 -3.24 2.40
CA ALA A 83 -17.65 -3.32 1.09
C ALA A 83 -18.72 -4.42 1.02
N VAL A 84 -18.69 -5.39 1.93
CA VAL A 84 -19.73 -6.43 2.04
C VAL A 84 -20.72 -6.13 3.17
N ALA A 85 -20.23 -5.84 4.37
CA ALA A 85 -21.05 -5.80 5.57
C ALA A 85 -21.92 -4.54 5.71
N TRP A 86 -21.45 -3.37 5.27
CA TRP A 86 -22.19 -2.12 5.44
C TRP A 86 -22.22 -1.20 4.21
N GLN A 87 -21.46 -1.49 3.14
CA GLN A 87 -21.56 -0.87 1.81
C GLN A 87 -21.60 0.67 1.81
N SER A 88 -20.89 1.30 2.75
CA SER A 88 -20.87 2.77 2.87
C SER A 88 -19.86 3.41 1.90
N PRO A 89 -20.01 4.71 1.58
CA PRO A 89 -18.97 5.47 0.88
C PRO A 89 -17.59 5.36 1.54
N LEU A 90 -17.52 5.29 2.88
CA LEU A 90 -16.26 5.10 3.60
C LEU A 90 -15.61 3.75 3.25
N ALA A 91 -16.39 2.66 3.26
CA ALA A 91 -15.86 1.33 2.92
C ALA A 91 -15.30 1.28 1.50
N PHE A 92 -16.06 1.79 0.52
CA PHE A 92 -15.59 1.84 -0.87
C PHE A 92 -14.42 2.81 -1.07
N GLY A 93 -14.36 3.90 -0.29
CA GLY A 93 -13.18 4.76 -0.21
C GLY A 93 -11.95 4.02 0.33
N CYS A 94 -12.09 3.25 1.40
CA CYS A 94 -11.01 2.41 1.93
C CYS A 94 -10.58 1.32 0.92
N LEU A 95 -11.53 0.69 0.22
CA LEU A 95 -11.22 -0.29 -0.83
C LEU A 95 -10.45 0.35 -2.00
N GLY A 96 -10.89 1.52 -2.46
CA GLY A 96 -10.17 2.30 -3.46
C GLY A 96 -8.77 2.69 -2.99
N ALA A 97 -8.65 3.17 -1.75
CA ALA A 97 -7.37 3.54 -1.14
C ALA A 97 -6.43 2.35 -1.04
N LEU A 98 -6.91 1.17 -0.65
CA LEU A 98 -6.11 -0.05 -0.62
C LEU A 98 -5.51 -0.35 -1.99
N VAL A 99 -6.34 -0.39 -3.05
CA VAL A 99 -5.89 -0.61 -4.43
C VAL A 99 -4.88 0.46 -4.86
N GLY A 100 -5.18 1.74 -4.56
CA GLY A 100 -4.29 2.86 -4.86
C GLY A 100 -2.93 2.73 -4.17
N CYS A 101 -2.92 2.40 -2.89
CA CYS A 101 -1.72 2.16 -2.09
C CYS A 101 -0.86 1.05 -2.72
N ARG A 102 -1.44 -0.14 -2.95
CA ARG A 102 -0.71 -1.32 -3.47
C ARG A 102 -0.05 -1.05 -4.82
N LEU A 103 -0.79 -0.44 -5.75
CA LEU A 103 -0.29 -0.17 -7.10
C LEU A 103 0.74 0.96 -7.12
N SER A 104 0.49 2.03 -6.37
CA SER A 104 1.40 3.18 -6.32
C SER A 104 2.70 2.86 -5.59
N ASP A 105 2.64 2.09 -4.51
CA ASP A 105 3.81 1.57 -3.83
C ASP A 105 4.64 0.69 -4.76
N SER A 106 4.01 -0.32 -5.37
CA SER A 106 4.62 -1.19 -6.38
C SER A 106 5.36 -0.39 -7.47
N LEU A 107 4.72 0.66 -7.99
CA LEU A 107 5.26 1.46 -9.08
C LEU A 107 6.34 2.45 -8.61
N PHE A 108 6.01 3.33 -7.67
CA PHE A 108 6.82 4.48 -7.28
C PHE A 108 7.89 4.13 -6.24
N SER A 109 7.60 3.25 -5.28
CA SER A 109 8.55 2.82 -4.24
C SER A 109 9.55 1.79 -4.76
N HIS A 110 9.14 0.94 -5.72
CA HIS A 110 9.94 -0.23 -6.11
C HIS A 110 10.35 -0.21 -7.58
N VAL A 111 9.41 -0.37 -8.51
CA VAL A 111 9.72 -0.62 -9.92
C VAL A 111 10.47 0.56 -10.56
N LEU A 112 9.97 1.80 -10.40
CA LEU A 112 10.59 2.96 -11.03
C LEU A 112 11.95 3.31 -10.42
N LEU A 113 12.12 3.18 -9.10
CA LEU A 113 13.41 3.45 -8.45
C LEU A 113 14.46 2.39 -8.82
N ASN A 114 14.08 1.11 -8.85
CA ASN A 114 14.95 0.04 -9.32
C ASN A 114 15.36 0.20 -10.79
N ARG A 115 14.43 0.65 -11.66
CA ARG A 115 14.72 0.99 -13.07
C ARG A 115 15.64 2.19 -13.21
N LYS A 116 15.57 3.16 -12.30
CA LYS A 116 16.46 4.34 -12.26
C LYS A 116 17.88 4.04 -11.74
N GLY A 117 18.17 2.79 -11.35
CA GLY A 117 19.49 2.37 -10.91
C GLY A 117 19.72 2.47 -9.40
N PHE A 118 18.67 2.69 -8.59
CA PHE A 118 18.75 2.62 -7.13
C PHE A 118 18.56 1.16 -6.70
N ARG A 119 19.67 0.42 -6.58
CA ARG A 119 19.67 -1.03 -6.33
C ARG A 119 20.57 -1.41 -5.15
N PRO A 120 20.27 -2.51 -4.42
CA PRO A 120 19.04 -3.32 -4.51
C PRO A 120 17.83 -2.57 -3.95
N ASN A 121 16.61 -2.90 -4.41
CA ASN A 121 15.37 -2.36 -3.84
C ASN A 121 14.71 -3.44 -2.96
N PRO A 122 14.46 -3.17 -1.67
CA PRO A 122 14.14 -4.22 -0.70
C PRO A 122 12.71 -4.79 -0.81
N GLY A 123 11.75 -4.04 -1.34
CA GLY A 123 10.36 -4.51 -1.52
C GLY A 123 10.05 -5.08 -2.91
N LEU A 124 11.03 -5.10 -3.82
CA LEU A 124 10.78 -5.43 -5.24
C LEU A 124 10.24 -6.86 -5.43
N ALA A 125 10.65 -7.82 -4.60
CA ALA A 125 10.29 -9.23 -4.75
C ALA A 125 8.80 -9.51 -4.47
N SER A 126 8.14 -8.71 -3.64
CA SER A 126 6.71 -8.86 -3.30
C SER A 126 5.77 -8.02 -4.15
N VAL A 127 6.29 -7.15 -5.04
CA VAL A 127 5.48 -6.36 -5.99
C VAL A 127 4.44 -7.19 -6.77
N PRO A 128 4.77 -8.39 -7.31
CA PRO A 128 3.77 -9.19 -8.02
C PRO A 128 2.55 -9.55 -7.17
N LEU A 129 2.73 -9.78 -5.86
CA LEU A 129 1.63 -10.13 -4.95
C LEU A 129 0.66 -8.94 -4.78
N TYR A 130 1.18 -7.74 -4.57
CA TYR A 130 0.36 -6.51 -4.48
C TYR A 130 -0.42 -6.22 -5.76
N VAL A 131 0.19 -6.45 -6.92
CA VAL A 131 -0.50 -6.28 -8.21
C VAL A 131 -1.61 -7.32 -8.38
N ILE A 132 -1.33 -8.59 -8.09
CA ILE A 132 -2.33 -9.67 -8.18
C ILE A 132 -3.49 -9.40 -7.22
N GLU A 133 -3.20 -9.05 -5.97
CA GLU A 133 -4.22 -8.69 -4.99
C GLU A 133 -5.10 -7.53 -5.48
N SER A 134 -4.49 -6.45 -5.96
CA SER A 134 -5.22 -5.29 -6.47
C SER A 134 -6.17 -5.68 -7.61
N LEU A 135 -5.73 -6.53 -8.53
CA LEU A 135 -6.57 -7.03 -9.62
C LEU A 135 -7.71 -7.89 -9.10
N VAL A 136 -7.44 -8.80 -8.16
CA VAL A 136 -8.46 -9.66 -7.55
C VAL A 136 -9.51 -8.81 -6.83
N LEU A 137 -9.12 -7.82 -6.05
CA LEU A 137 -10.04 -6.90 -5.36
C LEU A 137 -10.91 -6.14 -6.37
N VAL A 138 -10.31 -5.59 -7.42
CA VAL A 138 -11.08 -4.88 -8.46
C VAL A 138 -12.07 -5.84 -9.13
N ILE A 139 -11.68 -7.06 -9.48
CA ILE A 139 -12.55 -8.04 -10.15
C ILE A 139 -13.71 -8.44 -9.23
N VAL A 140 -13.41 -8.81 -7.98
CA VAL A 140 -14.42 -9.28 -7.02
C VAL A 140 -15.43 -8.18 -6.69
N PHE A 141 -14.97 -6.96 -6.47
CA PHE A 141 -15.83 -5.85 -6.06
C PHE A 141 -16.34 -5.00 -7.22
N TYR A 142 -16.01 -5.32 -8.48
CA TYR A 142 -16.29 -4.48 -9.65
C TYR A 142 -17.75 -3.95 -9.71
N PRO A 143 -18.80 -4.79 -9.59
CA PRO A 143 -20.17 -4.31 -9.70
C PRO A 143 -20.51 -3.26 -8.64
N THR A 144 -20.03 -3.47 -7.41
CA THR A 144 -20.27 -2.56 -6.29
C THR A 144 -19.38 -1.32 -6.31
N MET A 145 -18.15 -1.44 -6.83
CA MET A 145 -17.28 -0.29 -7.06
C MET A 145 -17.91 0.68 -8.06
N LEU A 146 -18.62 0.20 -9.08
CA LEU A 146 -19.35 1.06 -10.02
C LEU A 146 -20.47 1.86 -9.34
N ALA A 147 -21.21 1.23 -8.42
CA ALA A 147 -22.27 1.90 -7.65
C ALA A 147 -21.73 2.99 -6.71
N HIS A 148 -20.46 2.90 -6.31
CA HIS A 148 -19.79 3.85 -5.41
C HIS A 148 -18.55 4.52 -6.04
N SER A 149 -18.58 4.74 -7.35
CA SER A 149 -17.43 5.14 -8.17
C SER A 149 -16.68 6.37 -7.66
N LEU A 150 -17.39 7.42 -7.21
CA LEU A 150 -16.75 8.62 -6.68
C LEU A 150 -15.95 8.34 -5.40
N ALA A 151 -16.51 7.55 -4.47
CA ALA A 151 -15.83 7.21 -3.23
C ALA A 151 -14.59 6.35 -3.50
N VAL A 152 -14.72 5.35 -4.38
CA VAL A 152 -13.61 4.52 -4.85
C VAL A 152 -12.51 5.38 -5.47
N LEU A 153 -12.87 6.32 -6.36
CA LEU A 153 -11.90 7.18 -7.03
C LEU A 153 -11.15 8.09 -6.05
N ILE A 154 -11.87 8.72 -5.12
CA ILE A 154 -11.27 9.56 -4.07
C ILE A 154 -10.30 8.71 -3.23
N GLY A 155 -10.74 7.54 -2.78
CA GLY A 155 -9.91 6.59 -2.05
C GLY A 155 -8.65 6.24 -2.82
N PHE A 156 -8.81 5.80 -4.08
CA PHE A 156 -7.71 5.45 -4.97
C PHE A 156 -6.69 6.57 -5.12
N VAL A 157 -7.15 7.81 -5.34
CA VAL A 157 -6.27 8.98 -5.45
C VAL A 157 -5.52 9.23 -4.14
N ILE A 158 -6.19 9.15 -2.99
CA ILE A 158 -5.54 9.31 -1.67
C ILE A 158 -4.46 8.24 -1.48
N GLY A 159 -4.80 6.97 -1.71
CA GLY A 159 -3.86 5.85 -1.59
C GLY A 159 -2.68 5.98 -2.56
N ALA A 160 -2.94 6.39 -3.79
CA ALA A 160 -1.90 6.60 -4.80
C ALA A 160 -0.94 7.74 -4.44
N LEU A 161 -1.49 8.85 -3.93
CA LEU A 161 -0.71 10.00 -3.50
C LEU A 161 0.16 9.69 -2.28
N ALA A 162 -0.30 8.83 -1.37
CA ALA A 162 0.46 8.44 -0.18
C ALA A 162 1.88 7.96 -0.52
N PHE A 163 2.03 7.12 -1.56
CA PHE A 163 3.33 6.60 -1.99
C PHE A 163 4.03 7.48 -3.03
N TYR A 164 3.27 8.10 -3.94
CA TYR A 164 3.83 9.05 -4.91
C TYR A 164 4.58 10.21 -4.21
N LEU A 165 4.05 10.68 -3.08
CA LEU A 165 4.58 11.83 -2.35
C LEU A 165 5.69 11.49 -1.35
N VAL A 166 6.07 10.23 -1.14
CA VAL A 166 7.09 9.87 -0.14
C VAL A 166 8.42 10.58 -0.39
N ILE A 167 9.01 10.41 -1.58
CA ILE A 167 10.31 11.04 -1.90
C ILE A 167 10.20 12.57 -2.00
N PRO A 168 9.22 13.17 -2.72
CA PRO A 168 9.04 14.61 -2.71
C PRO A 168 8.85 15.20 -1.29
N GLY A 169 8.04 14.53 -0.46
CA GLY A 169 7.79 14.92 0.91
C GLY A 169 9.05 14.87 1.77
N LEU A 170 9.83 13.78 1.68
CA LEU A 170 11.12 13.66 2.36
C LEU A 170 12.12 14.72 1.89
N ARG A 171 12.15 15.10 0.62
CA ARG A 171 13.03 16.18 0.13
C ARG A 171 12.64 17.53 0.70
N MET A 172 11.36 17.80 0.82
CA MET A 172 10.85 19.10 1.26
C MET A 172 10.90 19.25 2.79
N ALA A 173 10.41 18.25 3.53
CA ALA A 173 10.27 18.32 4.98
C ALA A 173 11.35 17.53 5.73
N GLY A 174 11.99 16.55 5.09
CA GLY A 174 13.00 15.71 5.75
C GLY A 174 14.17 16.48 6.33
N PRO A 175 14.76 17.51 5.68
CA PRO A 175 15.85 18.30 6.27
C PRO A 175 15.47 19.06 7.55
N LEU A 176 14.16 19.21 7.84
CA LEU A 176 13.66 19.82 9.07
C LEU A 176 13.55 18.80 10.21
N LEU A 177 13.47 17.51 9.89
CA LEU A 177 13.19 16.41 10.83
C LEU A 177 14.40 15.49 11.04
N PHE A 178 15.31 15.43 10.07
CA PHE A 178 16.38 14.46 9.98
C PHE A 178 17.69 15.12 9.53
N GLU A 179 18.82 14.44 9.78
CA GLU A 179 20.15 14.92 9.38
C GLU A 179 20.27 14.97 7.84
N PRO A 180 20.55 16.15 7.24
CA PRO A 180 20.77 16.26 5.80
C PRO A 180 22.07 15.61 5.36
N ILE A 181 22.05 14.99 4.19
CA ILE A 181 23.21 14.32 3.60
C ILE A 181 23.27 14.58 2.09
N GLN A 182 24.36 14.18 1.45
CA GLN A 182 24.41 14.13 -0.01
C GLN A 182 23.44 13.05 -0.53
N PRO A 183 22.50 13.40 -1.43
CA PRO A 183 21.60 12.41 -2.02
C PRO A 183 22.36 11.30 -2.74
N TRP A 184 21.86 10.08 -2.59
CA TRP A 184 22.41 8.91 -3.26
C TRP A 184 22.38 9.08 -4.78
N ARG A 185 23.53 8.82 -5.40
CA ARG A 185 23.72 8.88 -6.84
C ARG A 185 23.30 7.56 -7.47
N LYS A 186 22.61 7.65 -8.61
CA LYS A 186 22.13 6.49 -9.36
C LYS A 186 23.30 5.62 -9.80
N GLY A 187 23.22 4.31 -9.57
CA GLY A 187 24.25 3.35 -9.97
C GLY A 187 25.36 3.12 -8.94
N ASP A 188 25.52 4.01 -7.96
CA ASP A 188 26.44 3.79 -6.84
C ASP A 188 25.84 2.77 -5.85
N PRO A 189 26.66 2.07 -5.04
CA PRO A 189 26.16 1.25 -3.94
C PRO A 189 25.31 2.07 -2.95
N GLN A 190 24.32 1.43 -2.34
CA GLN A 190 23.51 2.06 -1.29
C GLN A 190 24.41 2.46 -0.11
N PRO A 191 24.24 3.67 0.46
CA PRO A 191 24.99 4.07 1.66
C PRO A 191 24.73 3.14 2.86
N GLU A 192 25.78 2.85 3.65
CA GLU A 192 25.73 1.85 4.74
C GLU A 192 25.09 2.33 6.05
N TRP A 193 24.97 3.64 6.24
CA TRP A 193 24.54 4.26 7.51
C TRP A 193 23.07 4.07 7.81
#